data_AF-A0A3S1NXP9-F1
#
_entry.id   AF-A0A3S1NXP9-F1
#
_cell.length_a   1.000
_cell.length_b   1.000
_cell.length_c   1.000
_cell.angle_alpha   90.00
_cell.angle_beta   90.00
_cell.angle_gamma   90.00
#
_symmetry.space_group_name_H-M   'P 1'
#
loop_
_entity.id
_entity.type
_entity.pdbx_description
1 polymer ?
#
loop_
_entity_poly.entity_id
_entity_poly.type
_entity_poly.pdbx_seq_one_letter_code
_entity_poly.pdbx_strand_id
1 'polypeptide(L)'
;FAPGVYVLQGNMKINAGAVISGSGVTIYMSGSNTVSMNGNATVTMSAPTSGTYSGVLFYGDRTGTTTQSTFNGTATSSLTGAIYFPKQQVNYLGNFSGKNGCTQVVADTIQWSGNSNINQDCSSLGMKDIPATTSIRLVE
;
A
#
# COMPACT_ATOMS: atom_id res chain seq x y z
N PHE A 1 6.67 0.04 -14.22
CA PHE A 1 7.05 1.39 -13.76
C PHE A 1 8.55 1.44 -13.55
N ALA A 2 9.20 2.50 -14.03
CA ALA A 2 10.60 2.78 -13.72
C ALA A 2 10.69 3.45 -12.34
N PRO A 3 11.85 3.43 -11.65
CA PRO A 3 12.01 4.10 -10.36
C PRO A 3 11.67 5.59 -10.47
N GLY A 4 10.91 6.12 -9.51
CA GLY A 4 10.48 7.51 -9.51
C GLY A 4 9.19 7.79 -8.76
N VAL A 5 8.80 9.06 -8.72
CA VAL A 5 7.57 9.53 -8.08
C VAL A 5 6.51 9.78 -9.15
N TYR A 6 5.36 9.13 -9.00
CA TYR A 6 4.21 9.25 -9.90
C TYR A 6 3.08 9.98 -9.18
N VAL A 7 2.75 11.18 -9.64
CA VAL A 7 1.65 12.00 -9.09
C VAL A 7 0.39 11.76 -9.90
N LEU A 8 -0.61 11.14 -9.29
CA LEU A 8 -1.90 10.83 -9.89
C LEU A 8 -2.93 11.87 -9.47
N GLN A 9 -3.53 12.52 -10.46
CA GLN A 9 -4.62 13.49 -10.29
C GLN A 9 -6.00 12.87 -10.54
N GLY A 10 -6.08 11.56 -10.72
CA GLY A 10 -7.32 10.80 -10.87
C GLY A 10 -7.27 9.48 -10.13
N ASN A 11 -8.42 8.81 -10.05
CA ASN A 11 -8.54 7.50 -9.41
C ASN A 11 -7.70 6.45 -10.15
N MET A 12 -6.94 5.66 -9.40
CA MET A 12 -6.19 4.53 -9.93
C MET A 12 -7.07 3.28 -9.86
N LYS A 13 -7.39 2.71 -11.02
CA LYS A 13 -8.12 1.44 -11.11
C LYS A 13 -7.27 0.37 -11.80
N ILE A 14 -7.08 -0.75 -11.13
CA ILE A 14 -6.38 -1.93 -11.62
C ILE A 14 -7.42 -3.05 -11.77
N ASN A 15 -7.70 -3.42 -13.01
CA ASN A 15 -8.68 -4.45 -13.34
C ASN A 15 -8.11 -5.86 -13.15
N ALA A 16 -9.00 -6.85 -13.05
CA ALA A 16 -8.64 -8.27 -13.03
C ALA A 16 -7.75 -8.65 -14.22
N GLY A 17 -6.72 -9.48 -13.98
CA GLY A 17 -5.79 -9.94 -15.01
C GLY A 17 -4.70 -8.93 -15.39
N ALA A 18 -4.71 -7.72 -14.83
CA ALA A 18 -3.61 -6.77 -15.02
C ALA A 18 -2.33 -7.27 -14.32
N VAL A 19 -1.19 -7.15 -15.00
CA VAL A 19 0.14 -7.42 -14.45
C VAL A 19 0.90 -6.12 -14.35
N ILE A 20 1.22 -5.71 -13.12
CA ILE A 20 1.91 -4.45 -12.84
C ILE A 20 3.19 -4.75 -12.07
N SER A 21 4.32 -4.23 -12.55
CA SER A 21 5.59 -4.32 -11.86
C SER A 21 6.29 -2.97 -11.75
N GLY A 22 6.96 -2.72 -10.62
CA GLY A 22 7.72 -1.48 -10.39
C GLY A 22 8.67 -1.60 -9.20
N SER A 23 9.88 -1.08 -9.35
CA SER A 23 10.87 -1.05 -8.26
C SER A 23 11.34 0.37 -8.02
N GLY A 24 11.45 0.76 -6.75
CA GLY A 24 11.85 2.12 -6.37
C GLY A 24 10.82 3.17 -6.74
N VAL A 25 9.53 2.86 -6.60
CA VAL A 25 8.43 3.74 -7.03
C VAL A 25 7.63 4.27 -5.85
N THR A 26 7.21 5.51 -5.96
CA THR A 26 6.25 6.12 -5.04
C THR A 26 5.06 6.63 -5.84
N ILE A 27 3.87 6.20 -5.44
CA ILE A 27 2.60 6.60 -6.05
C ILE A 27 1.93 7.62 -5.12
N TYR A 28 1.89 8.88 -5.55
CA TYR A 28 1.21 9.96 -4.83
C TYR A 28 -0.19 10.17 -5.40
N MET A 29 -1.21 9.97 -4.58
CA MET A 29 -2.62 10.23 -4.90
C MET A 29 -2.96 11.64 -4.45
N SER A 30 -3.17 12.56 -5.40
CA SER A 30 -3.52 13.96 -5.11
C SER A 30 -4.98 14.11 -4.67
N GLY A 31 -5.27 15.02 -3.74
CA GLY A 31 -6.62 15.29 -3.25
C GLY A 31 -7.34 14.05 -2.69
N SER A 32 -8.60 13.84 -3.09
CA SER A 32 -9.43 12.71 -2.61
C SER A 32 -9.40 11.49 -3.55
N ASN A 33 -8.37 11.36 -4.38
CA ASN A 33 -8.28 10.24 -5.32
C ASN A 33 -8.05 8.91 -4.59
N THR A 34 -8.65 7.85 -5.12
CA THR A 34 -8.63 6.53 -4.51
C THR A 34 -7.91 5.50 -5.37
N VAL A 35 -7.46 4.43 -4.73
CA VAL A 35 -6.89 3.26 -5.39
C VAL A 35 -7.89 2.11 -5.31
N SER A 36 -8.15 1.45 -6.44
CA SER A 36 -8.98 0.25 -6.51
C SER A 36 -8.26 -0.83 -7.29
N MET A 37 -7.81 -1.87 -6.60
CA MET A 37 -7.25 -3.09 -7.17
C MET A 37 -8.27 -4.22 -7.06
N ASN A 38 -8.47 -4.98 -8.14
CA ASN A 38 -9.39 -6.12 -8.16
C ASN A 38 -8.63 -7.44 -7.96
N GLY A 39 -9.22 -8.39 -7.25
CA GLY A 39 -8.53 -9.56 -6.68
C GLY A 39 -7.88 -10.56 -7.63
N ASN A 40 -7.99 -10.40 -8.96
CA ASN A 40 -7.28 -11.21 -9.96
C ASN A 40 -6.12 -10.45 -10.62
N ALA A 41 -5.77 -9.25 -10.13
CA ALA A 41 -4.59 -8.52 -10.60
C ALA A 41 -3.32 -9.07 -9.92
N THR A 42 -2.22 -9.13 -10.66
CA THR A 42 -0.88 -9.43 -10.13
C THR A 42 -0.07 -8.14 -10.06
N VAL A 43 0.14 -7.63 -8.86
CA VAL A 43 0.83 -6.35 -8.64
C VAL A 43 2.08 -6.56 -7.80
N THR A 44 3.25 -6.31 -8.38
CA THR A 44 4.56 -6.45 -7.72
C THR A 44 5.25 -5.10 -7.70
N MET A 45 5.13 -4.36 -6.60
CA MET A 45 5.73 -3.04 -6.47
C MET A 45 6.56 -2.90 -5.21
N SER A 46 7.61 -2.09 -5.28
CA SER A 46 8.45 -1.75 -4.12
C SER A 46 8.76 -0.26 -4.05
N ALA A 47 8.67 0.28 -2.84
CA ALA A 47 9.08 1.64 -2.51
C ALA A 47 10.58 1.86 -2.74
N PRO A 48 11.03 3.10 -2.96
CA PRO A 48 12.45 3.43 -2.94
C PRO A 48 13.05 3.16 -1.55
N THR A 49 14.31 2.75 -1.49
CA THR A 49 15.04 2.47 -0.24
C THR A 49 15.85 3.68 0.26
N SER A 50 15.80 4.80 -0.45
CA SER A 50 16.48 6.05 -0.12
C SER A 50 15.77 7.25 -0.73
N GLY A 51 16.16 8.46 -0.32
CA GLY A 51 15.54 9.72 -0.77
C GLY A 51 14.31 10.12 0.06
N THR A 52 13.67 11.22 -0.34
CA THR A 52 12.57 11.84 0.43
C THR A 52 11.39 10.91 0.70
N TYR A 53 11.10 10.00 -0.24
CA TYR A 53 10.00 9.03 -0.14
C TYR A 53 10.48 7.62 0.20
N SER A 54 11.67 7.48 0.79
CA SER A 54 12.20 6.18 1.23
C SER A 54 11.17 5.40 2.05
N GLY A 55 10.90 4.18 1.65
CA GLY A 55 9.94 3.29 2.29
C GLY A 55 8.47 3.56 1.97
N VAL A 56 8.12 4.61 1.22
CA VAL A 56 6.73 4.95 0.89
C VAL A 56 6.37 4.51 -0.53
N LEU A 57 5.44 3.55 -0.63
CA LEU A 57 4.95 3.03 -1.91
C LEU A 57 3.69 3.77 -2.37
N PHE A 58 2.73 3.98 -1.47
CA PHE A 58 1.52 4.75 -1.74
C PHE A 58 1.39 5.89 -0.73
N TYR A 59 1.08 7.07 -1.24
CA TYR A 59 0.86 8.26 -0.43
C TYR A 59 -0.43 8.95 -0.85
N GLY A 60 -1.42 8.95 0.03
CA GLY A 60 -2.64 9.73 -0.09
C GLY A 60 -2.44 11.14 0.44
N ASP A 61 -2.97 12.11 -0.31
CA ASP A 61 -2.98 13.51 0.11
C ASP A 61 -3.67 13.69 1.47
N ARG A 62 -3.02 14.44 2.36
CA ARG A 62 -3.53 14.74 3.70
C ARG A 62 -4.67 15.76 3.67
N THR A 63 -4.79 16.51 2.59
CA THR A 63 -5.84 17.51 2.37
C THR A 63 -7.11 16.92 1.76
N GLY A 64 -7.07 15.63 1.38
CA GLY A 64 -8.23 14.92 0.84
C GLY A 64 -9.34 14.71 1.86
N THR A 65 -10.52 14.37 1.36
CA THR A 65 -11.70 14.01 2.14
C THR A 65 -11.72 12.52 2.48
N THR A 66 -12.53 12.15 3.48
CA THR A 66 -12.75 10.74 3.83
C THR A 66 -13.32 9.99 2.65
N THR A 67 -12.55 9.02 2.18
CA THR A 67 -12.83 8.17 1.03
C THR A 67 -12.30 6.77 1.31
N GLN A 68 -12.52 5.84 0.40
CA GLN A 68 -12.15 4.44 0.59
C GLN A 68 -11.26 3.98 -0.55
N SER A 69 -10.10 3.43 -0.20
CA SER A 69 -9.16 2.80 -1.13
C SER A 69 -9.13 1.28 -0.88
N THR A 70 -9.18 0.49 -1.94
CA THR A 70 -9.21 -0.98 -1.89
C THR A 70 -7.99 -1.55 -2.59
N PHE A 71 -7.22 -2.31 -1.83
CA PHE A 71 -6.07 -3.08 -2.30
C PHE A 71 -6.47 -4.55 -2.24
N ASN A 72 -6.96 -5.08 -3.37
CA ASN A 72 -7.27 -6.48 -3.53
C ASN A 72 -6.32 -7.16 -4.52
N GLY A 73 -5.63 -8.21 -4.08
CA GLY A 73 -4.63 -8.93 -4.86
C GLY A 73 -4.56 -10.42 -4.52
N THR A 74 -4.00 -11.19 -5.46
CA THR A 74 -3.72 -12.63 -5.30
C THR A 74 -2.43 -12.88 -4.51
N ALA A 75 -2.19 -14.13 -4.10
CA ALA A 75 -0.93 -14.54 -3.48
C ALA A 75 0.32 -14.34 -4.36
N THR A 76 0.14 -14.12 -5.67
CA THR A 76 1.23 -13.77 -6.60
C THR A 76 1.58 -12.28 -6.58
N SER A 77 0.79 -11.44 -5.89
CA SER A 77 1.05 -10.02 -5.72
C SER A 77 1.96 -9.75 -4.52
N SER A 78 2.73 -8.66 -4.58
CA SER A 78 3.59 -8.21 -3.49
C SER A 78 3.72 -6.68 -3.50
N LEU A 79 3.24 -6.01 -2.46
CA LEU A 79 3.40 -4.57 -2.24
C LEU A 79 4.41 -4.32 -1.12
N THR A 80 5.64 -3.96 -1.47
CA THR A 80 6.71 -3.74 -0.49
C THR A 80 6.84 -2.24 -0.20
N GLY A 81 6.40 -1.79 0.96
CA GLY A 81 6.39 -0.37 1.29
C GLY A 81 5.31 0.02 2.28
N ALA A 82 5.33 1.30 2.65
CA ALA A 82 4.26 1.96 3.36
C ALA A 82 3.14 2.39 2.41
N ILE A 83 1.92 2.07 2.80
CA ILE A 83 0.65 2.49 2.23
C ILE A 83 0.10 3.54 3.20
N TYR A 84 0.25 4.82 2.87
CA TYR A 84 -0.06 5.95 3.76
C TYR A 84 -1.30 6.70 3.27
N PHE A 85 -2.43 6.51 3.94
CA PHE A 85 -3.73 7.13 3.64
C PHE A 85 -4.43 7.62 4.91
N PRO A 86 -3.89 8.65 5.58
CA PRO A 86 -4.28 9.05 6.94
C PRO A 86 -5.71 9.58 7.09
N LYS A 87 -6.40 9.86 5.98
CA LYS A 87 -7.78 10.36 5.95
C LYS A 87 -8.76 9.38 5.30
N GLN A 88 -8.27 8.27 4.74
CA GLN A 88 -9.09 7.32 4.01
C GLN A 88 -9.21 6.00 4.78
N GLN A 89 -10.29 5.28 4.52
CA GLN A 89 -10.38 3.88 4.86
C GLN A 89 -9.58 3.06 3.84
N VAL A 90 -8.70 2.18 4.32
CA VAL A 90 -7.97 1.23 3.49
C VAL A 90 -8.53 -0.17 3.69
N ASN A 91 -9.10 -0.72 2.63
CA ASN A 91 -9.49 -2.11 2.55
C ASN A 91 -8.33 -2.92 1.99
N TYR A 92 -7.65 -3.67 2.84
CA TYR A 92 -6.57 -4.56 2.46
C TYR A 92 -7.12 -5.99 2.39
N LEU A 93 -7.45 -6.44 1.18
CA LEU A 93 -8.21 -7.66 0.92
C LEU A 93 -7.36 -8.67 0.13
N GLY A 94 -7.16 -9.87 0.65
CA GLY A 94 -6.44 -10.92 -0.06
C GLY A 94 -5.19 -11.39 0.68
N ASN A 95 -4.50 -12.34 0.06
CA ASN A 95 -3.40 -13.09 0.66
C ASN A 95 -2.05 -12.62 0.09
N PHE A 96 -1.84 -11.32 0.00
CA PHE A 96 -0.62 -10.74 -0.54
C PHE A 96 0.14 -9.98 0.53
N SER A 97 1.45 -10.18 0.54
CA SER A 97 2.37 -9.54 1.46
C SER A 97 3.53 -8.96 0.66
N GLY A 98 4.11 -7.87 1.13
CA GLY A 98 5.37 -7.36 0.60
C GLY A 98 6.49 -8.39 0.72
N LYS A 99 7.60 -8.12 0.05
CA LYS A 99 8.80 -8.94 0.15
C LYS A 99 9.19 -9.10 1.63
N ASN A 100 9.35 -10.33 2.10
CA ASN A 100 9.61 -10.68 3.50
C ASN A 100 8.52 -10.22 4.50
N GLY A 101 7.28 -10.02 4.05
CA GLY A 101 6.17 -9.52 4.88
C GLY A 101 6.16 -8.00 5.07
N CYS A 102 7.05 -7.28 4.39
CA CYS A 102 7.25 -5.85 4.60
C CYS A 102 6.25 -4.98 3.85
N THR A 103 5.05 -4.91 4.42
CA THR A 103 4.01 -3.95 4.06
C THR A 103 3.56 -3.23 5.30
N GLN A 104 3.70 -1.91 5.32
CA GLN A 104 3.20 -1.07 6.40
C GLN A 104 1.95 -0.36 5.91
N VAL A 105 0.87 -0.37 6.70
CA VAL A 105 -0.38 0.31 6.33
C VAL A 105 -0.71 1.33 7.41
N VAL A 106 -0.82 2.60 7.01
CA VAL A 106 -1.23 3.71 7.87
C VAL A 106 -2.46 4.32 7.25
N ALA A 107 -3.60 4.19 7.92
CA ALA A 107 -4.87 4.75 7.45
C ALA A 107 -5.71 5.24 8.63
N ASP A 108 -6.77 5.99 8.34
CA ASP A 108 -7.76 6.38 9.36
C ASP A 108 -8.48 5.13 9.89
N THR A 109 -8.93 4.28 8.98
CA THR A 109 -9.53 2.98 9.28
C THR A 109 -8.91 1.92 8.37
N ILE A 110 -8.52 0.77 8.93
CA ILE A 110 -7.98 -0.36 8.17
C ILE A 110 -8.97 -1.51 8.29
N GLN A 111 -9.56 -1.93 7.16
CA GLN A 111 -10.30 -3.18 7.07
C GLN A 111 -9.40 -4.24 6.45
N TRP A 112 -9.02 -5.22 7.25
CA TRP A 112 -8.20 -6.35 6.82
C TRP A 112 -9.08 -7.56 6.51
N SER A 113 -8.78 -8.28 5.43
CA SER A 113 -9.40 -9.57 5.14
C SER A 113 -8.39 -10.44 4.38
N GLY A 114 -8.11 -11.65 4.88
CA GLY A 114 -7.14 -12.60 4.30
C GLY A 114 -6.02 -13.01 5.27
N ASN A 115 -5.28 -14.06 4.90
CA ASN A 115 -4.20 -14.70 5.66
C ASN A 115 -2.82 -14.11 5.33
N SER A 116 -2.73 -12.79 5.24
CA SER A 116 -1.49 -12.10 4.88
C SER A 116 -0.51 -12.04 6.05
N ASN A 117 0.75 -12.42 5.83
CA ASN A 117 1.83 -12.30 6.82
C ASN A 117 2.34 -10.85 6.85
N ILE A 118 2.19 -10.17 7.98
CA ILE A 118 2.72 -8.82 8.21
C ILE A 118 4.00 -8.95 9.02
N ASN A 119 5.11 -8.48 8.48
CA ASN A 119 6.37 -8.34 9.21
C ASN A 119 6.58 -6.88 9.58
N GLN A 120 7.06 -6.64 10.81
CA GLN A 120 7.29 -5.30 11.36
C GLN A 120 8.72 -4.83 11.11
N ASP A 121 9.71 -5.73 11.06
CA ASP A 121 11.10 -5.35 10.83
C ASP A 121 11.41 -5.27 9.33
N CYS A 122 11.31 -4.04 8.82
CA CYS A 122 11.56 -3.69 7.43
C CYS A 122 12.72 -2.70 7.27
N SER A 123 13.55 -2.59 8.31
CA SER A 123 14.72 -1.71 8.37
C SER A 123 15.69 -1.95 7.20
N SER A 124 15.87 -3.21 6.81
CA SER A 124 16.69 -3.63 5.66
C SER A 124 16.22 -3.11 4.30
N LEU A 125 14.98 -2.63 4.21
CA LEU A 125 14.37 -2.07 3.00
C LEU A 125 14.25 -0.54 3.05
N GLY A 126 14.94 0.12 3.98
CA GLY A 126 14.92 1.58 4.13
C GLY A 126 13.60 2.12 4.68
N MET A 127 12.74 1.24 5.22
CA MET A 127 11.55 1.64 5.97
C MET A 127 11.96 1.94 7.41
N LYS A 128 11.56 3.13 7.88
CA LYS A 128 11.72 3.48 9.29
C LYS A 128 10.64 2.75 10.09
N ASP A 129 10.95 2.37 11.32
CA ASP A 129 9.94 1.89 12.25
C ASP A 129 8.83 2.93 12.33
N ILE A 130 7.65 2.55 11.86
CA ILE A 130 6.46 3.28 12.21
C ILE A 130 6.26 2.92 13.69
N PRO A 131 6.16 3.89 14.61
CA PRO A 131 5.67 3.61 15.95
C PRO A 131 4.20 3.22 15.80
N ALA A 132 3.96 1.99 15.34
CA ALA A 132 2.68 1.38 15.26
C ALA A 132 2.29 1.12 16.71
N THR A 133 1.38 1.93 17.24
CA THR A 133 0.49 1.44 18.29
C THR A 133 -0.06 0.13 17.77
N THR A 134 0.33 -0.98 18.37
CA THR A 134 -0.18 -2.31 18.05
C THR A 134 -1.70 -2.26 18.12
N SER A 135 -2.38 -2.12 16.98
CA SER A 135 -3.83 -2.21 16.94
C SER A 135 -4.18 -3.69 16.97
N ILE A 136 -4.18 -4.26 18.18
CA ILE A 136 -4.74 -5.57 18.46
C ILE A 136 -6.26 -5.39 18.41
N ARG A 137 -6.88 -5.79 17.30
CA ARG A 137 -8.34 -5.89 17.22
C ARG A 137 -8.70 -7.37 17.34
N LEU A 138 -9.30 -7.76 18.46
CA LEU A 138 -9.96 -9.06 18.55
C LEU A 138 -11.13 -9.07 17.56
N VAL A 139 -11.18 -10.13 16.75
CA VAL A 139 -12.38 -10.52 16.01
C VAL A 139 -12.95 -11.70 16.78
N GLU A 140 -14.15 -11.52 17.34
CA GLU A 140 -14.98 -12.63 17.82
C GLU A 140 -15.70 -13.27 16.63
#